data_AF-A0A2H6NG01-F1
#
_entry.id   AF-A0A2H6NG01-F1
#
_cell.length_a   1.000
_cell.length_b   1.000
_cell.length_c   1.000
_cell.angle_alpha   90.00
_cell.angle_beta   90.00
_cell.angle_gamma   90.00
#
_symmetry.space_group_name_H-M   'P 1'
#
loop_
_entity.id
_entity.type
_entity.pdbx_description
1 polymer ?
#
loop_
_entity_poly.entity_id
_entity_poly.type
_entity_poly.pdbx_seq_one_letter_code
_entity_poly.pdbx_strand_id
1 'polypeptide(L)'
;MKRLHLLGPGNCFVEFGAGRGKLSHWLDIALQDAQDVHFLLVERASTRFKVDGKHRKSYFERLQVDIQHLCLSKVPLLVEENLSLIGIGKHLCGAATDLALRCLVDTYVNSRAEEKEGSVTKRIKIDCPGQKHSKCAAENWSPIAGIVIALCCHHRCEWRHYVGQDFFTRVGLGPIEFNFFKRMTSWATCGMRERRTKTSRSGIQNKGQRNIDEHDQDNINTDCSLDSLQGLLTMDERKQIGHLCKLLIDHGRIEYLQRRGYEAELQRYTDSSVSLENVLLTAVPSQSSLSSITT
;
A
#
# COMPACT_ATOMS: atom_id res chain seq x y z
N MET A 1 -12.21 6.85 1.38
CA MET A 1 -12.98 5.64 1.73
C MET A 1 -14.49 5.88 1.70
N LYS A 2 -15.09 6.75 2.53
CA LYS A 2 -16.55 7.04 2.48
C LYS A 2 -17.05 7.46 1.08
N ARG A 3 -16.35 8.38 0.42
CA ARG A 3 -16.62 8.80 -0.98
C ARG A 3 -16.54 7.67 -2.00
N LEU A 4 -15.72 6.65 -1.72
CA LEU A 4 -15.52 5.48 -2.57
C LEU A 4 -16.47 4.33 -2.19
N HIS A 5 -17.42 4.56 -1.28
CA HIS A 5 -18.36 3.55 -0.78
C HIS A 5 -17.70 2.29 -0.18
N LEU A 6 -16.47 2.41 0.30
CA LEU A 6 -15.69 1.30 0.90
C LEU A 6 -15.99 1.06 2.39
N LEU A 7 -16.79 1.93 3.03
CA LEU A 7 -17.12 1.83 4.45
C LEU A 7 -18.53 1.25 4.61
N GLY A 8 -18.64 -0.07 4.48
CA GLY A 8 -19.89 -0.81 4.63
C GLY A 8 -19.70 -2.14 5.36
N PRO A 9 -20.81 -2.84 5.69
CA PRO A 9 -20.76 -4.17 6.29
C PRO A 9 -20.23 -5.23 5.31
N GLY A 10 -19.80 -6.39 5.82
CA GLY A 10 -19.33 -7.52 5.01
C GLY A 10 -17.99 -7.29 4.30
N ASN A 11 -17.20 -6.31 4.79
CA ASN A 11 -15.88 -6.00 4.25
C ASN A 11 -14.77 -6.51 5.17
N CYS A 12 -13.70 -7.03 4.56
CA CYS A 12 -12.45 -7.36 5.22
C CYS A 12 -11.37 -6.34 4.84
N PHE A 13 -10.88 -5.59 5.83
CA PHE A 13 -9.79 -4.63 5.67
C PHE A 13 -8.45 -5.32 5.91
N VAL A 14 -7.62 -5.40 4.87
CA VAL A 14 -6.27 -5.98 4.95
C VAL A 14 -5.26 -4.84 5.14
N GLU A 15 -4.77 -4.65 6.36
CA GLU A 15 -3.73 -3.65 6.65
C GLU A 15 -2.34 -4.24 6.42
N PHE A 16 -1.71 -3.85 5.31
CA PHE A 16 -0.32 -4.20 5.03
C PHE A 16 0.63 -3.31 5.82
N GLY A 17 1.66 -3.92 6.43
CA GLY A 17 2.64 -3.21 7.25
C GLY A 17 1.98 -2.58 8.48
N ALA A 18 1.13 -3.35 9.16
CA ALA A 18 0.24 -2.83 10.18
C ALA A 18 0.96 -2.25 11.39
N GLY A 19 2.20 -2.68 11.67
CA GLY A 19 2.96 -2.34 12.87
C GLY A 19 2.09 -2.47 14.12
N ARG A 20 1.81 -1.33 14.77
CA ARG A 20 0.97 -1.25 15.98
C ARG A 20 -0.55 -1.33 15.74
N GLY A 21 -1.02 -1.59 14.52
CA GLY A 21 -2.44 -1.73 14.17
C GLY A 21 -3.27 -0.45 14.29
N LYS A 22 -2.63 0.72 14.24
CA LYS A 22 -3.31 2.00 14.48
C LYS A 22 -4.30 2.36 13.37
N LEU A 23 -4.03 2.00 12.11
CA LEU A 23 -4.94 2.37 11.02
C LEU A 23 -6.24 1.58 11.15
N SER A 24 -6.14 0.25 11.29
CA SER A 24 -7.31 -0.61 11.54
C SER A 24 -8.09 -0.18 12.78
N HIS A 25 -7.40 0.20 13.87
CA HIS A 25 -8.08 0.72 15.07
C HIS A 25 -8.91 1.99 14.80
N TRP A 26 -8.40 2.96 14.04
CA TRP A 26 -9.16 4.16 13.71
C TRP A 26 -10.31 3.88 12.73
N LEU A 27 -10.15 2.89 11.85
CA LEU A 27 -11.23 2.43 10.97
C LEU A 27 -12.34 1.72 11.75
N ASP A 28 -11.99 0.87 12.72
CA ASP A 28 -12.95 0.22 13.63
C ASP A 28 -13.79 1.25 14.39
N ILE A 29 -13.16 2.31 14.91
CA ILE A 29 -13.89 3.44 15.52
C ILE A 29 -14.81 4.12 14.49
N ALA A 30 -14.33 4.36 13.28
CA ALA A 30 -15.14 4.99 12.23
C ALA A 30 -16.29 4.09 11.72
N LEU A 31 -16.19 2.77 11.93
CA LEU A 31 -17.15 1.74 11.53
C LEU A 31 -17.96 1.20 12.71
N GLN A 32 -18.02 1.91 13.85
CA GLN A 32 -18.71 1.48 15.07
C GLN A 32 -20.19 1.07 14.90
N ASP A 33 -20.83 1.59 13.85
CA ASP A 33 -22.23 1.35 13.48
C ASP A 33 -22.39 0.26 12.41
N ALA A 34 -21.31 -0.17 11.77
CA ALA A 34 -21.30 -1.28 10.82
C ALA A 34 -21.25 -2.62 11.55
N GLN A 35 -21.90 -3.63 10.96
CA GLN A 35 -21.83 -5.01 11.42
C GLN A 35 -20.96 -5.83 10.47
N ASP A 36 -20.44 -6.96 10.94
CA ASP A 36 -19.69 -7.91 10.12
C ASP A 36 -18.49 -7.27 9.40
N VAL A 37 -17.66 -6.59 10.17
CA VAL A 37 -16.40 -5.98 9.69
C VAL A 37 -15.23 -6.80 10.21
N HIS A 38 -14.34 -7.14 9.29
CA HIS A 38 -13.15 -7.93 9.58
C HIS A 38 -11.89 -7.11 9.31
N PHE A 39 -10.87 -7.30 10.12
CA PHE A 39 -9.57 -6.66 9.99
C PHE A 39 -8.47 -7.72 9.98
N LEU A 40 -7.73 -7.81 8.89
CA LEU A 40 -6.56 -8.67 8.73
C LEU A 40 -5.29 -7.83 8.73
N LEU A 41 -4.49 -7.94 9.78
CA LEU A 41 -3.28 -7.14 9.96
C LEU A 41 -2.06 -7.95 9.54
N VAL A 42 -1.36 -7.51 8.51
CA VAL A 42 -0.14 -8.15 8.00
C VAL A 42 1.07 -7.37 8.48
N GLU A 43 1.95 -8.02 9.24
CA GLU A 43 3.17 -7.39 9.74
C GLU A 43 4.32 -8.41 9.80
N ARG A 44 5.53 -7.98 9.45
CA ARG A 44 6.72 -8.83 9.52
C ARG A 44 7.29 -8.88 10.95
N ALA A 45 7.28 -7.76 11.66
CA ALA A 45 7.88 -7.61 12.97
C ALA A 45 6.96 -8.08 14.12
N SER A 46 7.56 -8.68 15.15
CA SER A 46 6.87 -9.18 16.36
C SER A 46 6.59 -8.07 17.41
N THR A 47 6.15 -6.87 16.98
CA THR A 47 5.96 -5.74 17.91
C THR A 47 4.88 -6.02 18.97
N ARG A 48 5.15 -5.69 20.24
CA ARG A 48 4.23 -5.87 21.39
C ARG A 48 2.88 -5.14 21.17
N PHE A 49 1.80 -5.92 21.13
CA PHE A 49 0.47 -5.52 20.65
C PHE A 49 -0.35 -4.77 21.71
N LYS A 50 -0.39 -3.44 21.63
CA LYS A 50 -1.02 -2.59 22.67
C LYS A 50 -2.53 -2.38 22.50
N VAL A 51 -3.13 -2.87 21.40
CA VAL A 51 -4.52 -2.52 21.01
C VAL A 51 -5.41 -3.73 20.74
N ASP A 52 -4.84 -4.89 20.38
CA ASP A 52 -5.57 -6.08 19.92
C ASP A 52 -6.62 -6.62 20.94
N GLY A 53 -6.51 -6.31 22.23
CA GLY A 53 -7.48 -6.71 23.27
C GLY A 53 -8.63 -5.73 23.54
N LYS A 54 -8.77 -4.62 22.78
CA LYS A 54 -9.80 -3.58 23.03
C LYS A 54 -11.00 -3.64 22.09
N HIS A 55 -11.02 -4.59 21.15
CA HIS A 55 -12.04 -4.67 20.11
C HIS A 55 -13.21 -5.55 20.58
N ARG A 56 -14.43 -5.01 20.51
CA ARG A 56 -15.63 -5.67 21.05
C ARG A 56 -16.66 -6.12 20.01
N LYS A 57 -16.61 -5.59 18.78
CA LYS A 57 -17.61 -5.84 17.72
C LYS A 57 -17.04 -6.39 16.42
N SER A 58 -15.89 -5.88 15.98
CA SER A 58 -15.25 -6.29 14.72
C SER A 58 -14.24 -7.43 14.96
N TYR A 59 -14.02 -8.26 13.95
CA TYR A 59 -13.05 -9.35 14.00
C TYR A 59 -11.66 -8.84 13.66
N PHE A 60 -10.67 -9.22 14.47
CA PHE A 60 -9.27 -8.85 14.27
C PHE A 60 -8.42 -10.11 14.21
N GLU A 61 -7.77 -10.33 13.07
CA GLU A 61 -6.75 -11.35 12.89
C GLU A 61 -5.43 -10.68 12.50
N ARG A 62 -4.31 -11.22 12.98
CA ARG A 62 -2.98 -10.72 12.65
C ARG A 62 -2.11 -11.84 12.13
N LEU A 63 -1.54 -11.64 10.95
CA LEU A 63 -0.58 -12.55 10.33
C LEU A 63 0.83 -11.97 10.49
N GLN A 64 1.68 -12.69 11.21
CA GLN A 64 3.10 -12.39 11.27
C GLN A 64 3.80 -12.99 10.05
N VAL A 65 3.88 -12.23 8.95
CA VAL A 65 4.43 -12.71 7.68
C VAL A 65 5.00 -11.55 6.88
N ASP A 66 6.06 -11.82 6.11
CA ASP A 66 6.54 -10.86 5.11
C ASP A 66 5.55 -10.84 3.93
N ILE A 67 5.19 -9.64 3.47
CA ILE A 67 4.27 -9.43 2.34
C ILE A 67 4.73 -10.21 1.10
N GLN A 68 6.04 -10.36 0.90
CA GLN A 68 6.58 -11.10 -0.26
C GLN A 68 6.19 -12.59 -0.27
N HIS A 69 5.84 -13.17 0.89
CA HIS A 69 5.44 -14.57 1.03
C HIS A 69 3.94 -14.72 1.34
N LEU A 70 3.19 -13.61 1.44
CA LEU A 70 1.77 -13.65 1.76
C LEU A 70 0.95 -14.15 0.57
N CYS A 71 0.11 -15.14 0.82
CA CYS A 71 -0.85 -15.67 -0.14
C CYS A 71 -2.26 -15.55 0.45
N LEU A 72 -3.00 -14.50 0.06
CA LEU A 72 -4.32 -14.19 0.61
C LEU A 72 -5.36 -15.30 0.39
N SER A 73 -5.24 -16.08 -0.69
CA SER A 73 -6.15 -17.20 -0.97
C SER A 73 -5.96 -18.39 -0.02
N LYS A 74 -4.89 -18.41 0.77
CA LYS A 74 -4.63 -19.45 1.79
C LYS A 74 -4.94 -19.00 3.21
N VAL A 75 -5.43 -17.78 3.39
CA VAL A 75 -5.79 -17.26 4.71
C VAL A 75 -7.17 -17.81 5.09
N PRO A 76 -7.30 -18.60 6.17
CA PRO A 76 -8.56 -19.28 6.52
C PRO A 76 -9.76 -18.33 6.59
N LEU A 77 -9.61 -17.17 7.25
CA LEU A 77 -10.64 -16.14 7.33
C LEU A 77 -11.18 -15.71 5.97
N LEU A 78 -10.31 -15.58 4.97
CA LEU A 78 -10.68 -15.15 3.62
C LEU A 78 -11.22 -16.29 2.76
N VAL A 79 -11.03 -17.55 3.16
CA VAL A 79 -11.53 -18.73 2.44
C VAL A 79 -12.91 -19.12 2.96
N GLU A 80 -13.08 -19.08 4.28
CA GLU A 80 -14.32 -19.44 4.96
C GLU A 80 -15.40 -18.36 4.77
N GLU A 81 -15.01 -17.10 4.84
CA GLU A 81 -15.91 -15.97 4.71
C GLU A 81 -15.87 -15.38 3.29
N ASN A 82 -17.02 -15.25 2.63
CA ASN A 82 -17.12 -14.65 1.29
C ASN A 82 -17.14 -13.11 1.37
N LEU A 83 -16.08 -12.54 1.96
CA LEU A 83 -15.98 -11.11 2.24
C LEU A 83 -15.43 -10.34 1.04
N SER A 84 -15.83 -9.07 1.00
CA SER A 84 -15.28 -8.07 0.10
C SER A 84 -13.97 -7.51 0.65
N LEU A 85 -12.85 -7.67 -0.07
CA LEU A 85 -11.55 -7.24 0.45
C LEU A 85 -11.24 -5.79 0.12
N ILE A 86 -10.68 -5.08 1.10
CA ILE A 86 -10.17 -3.73 0.96
C ILE A 86 -8.72 -3.70 1.43
N GLY A 87 -7.79 -3.51 0.51
CA GLY A 87 -6.37 -3.37 0.82
C GLY A 87 -6.04 -1.99 1.34
N ILE A 88 -5.51 -1.88 2.55
CA ILE A 88 -5.13 -0.61 3.16
C ILE A 88 -3.67 -0.61 3.62
N GLY A 89 -3.07 0.57 3.72
CA GLY A 89 -1.71 0.69 4.26
C GLY A 89 -1.31 2.12 4.54
N LYS A 90 -0.49 2.30 5.58
CA LYS A 90 0.15 3.58 5.88
C LYS A 90 1.64 3.40 6.15
N HIS A 91 2.43 4.23 5.51
CA HIS A 91 3.89 4.14 5.50
C HIS A 91 4.43 2.75 5.12
N LEU A 92 3.81 2.14 4.10
CA LEU A 92 4.44 1.02 3.41
C LEU A 92 5.72 1.54 2.74
N CYS A 93 6.87 1.15 3.29
CA CYS A 93 8.16 1.63 2.83
C CYS A 93 8.92 0.54 2.08
N GLY A 94 9.79 0.97 1.17
CA GLY A 94 10.59 0.04 0.37
C GLY A 94 9.77 -0.63 -0.74
N ALA A 95 10.03 -1.92 -0.95
CA ALA A 95 9.28 -2.78 -1.85
C ALA A 95 7.84 -3.08 -1.37
N ALA A 96 7.49 -2.77 -0.12
CA ALA A 96 6.27 -3.24 0.52
C ALA A 96 4.98 -2.77 -0.18
N THR A 97 4.91 -1.52 -0.66
CA THR A 97 3.76 -1.01 -1.41
C THR A 97 3.52 -1.83 -2.67
N ASP A 98 4.58 -2.01 -3.46
CA ASP A 98 4.50 -2.67 -4.76
C ASP A 98 4.29 -4.19 -4.63
N LEU A 99 4.77 -4.79 -3.53
CA LEU A 99 4.46 -6.17 -3.13
C LEU A 99 2.99 -6.32 -2.69
N ALA A 100 2.45 -5.37 -1.91
CA ALA A 100 1.05 -5.38 -1.48
C ALA A 100 0.10 -5.26 -2.68
N LEU A 101 0.41 -4.36 -3.63
CA LEU A 101 -0.35 -4.25 -4.88
C LEU A 101 -0.37 -5.59 -5.62
N ARG A 102 0.80 -6.22 -5.86
CA ARG A 102 0.86 -7.54 -6.51
C ARG A 102 0.10 -8.62 -5.76
N CYS A 103 0.21 -8.66 -4.43
CA CYS A 103 -0.53 -9.61 -3.60
C CYS A 103 -2.05 -9.50 -3.83
N LEU A 104 -2.58 -8.27 -3.88
CA LEU A 104 -4.00 -8.01 -4.08
C LEU A 104 -4.47 -8.32 -5.50
N VAL A 105 -3.79 -7.80 -6.53
CA VAL A 105 -4.35 -7.79 -7.90
C VAL A 105 -3.78 -8.87 -8.82
N ASP A 106 -2.58 -9.40 -8.57
CA ASP A 106 -2.00 -10.47 -9.38
C ASP A 106 -2.24 -11.83 -8.76
N THR A 107 -2.00 -11.98 -7.45
CA THR A 107 -2.05 -13.31 -6.84
C THR A 107 -3.47 -13.66 -6.40
N TYR A 108 -4.16 -12.75 -5.72
CA TYR A 108 -5.46 -13.06 -5.13
C TYR A 108 -6.60 -13.08 -6.15
N VAL A 109 -6.67 -12.09 -7.05
CA VAL A 109 -7.71 -12.06 -8.09
C VAL A 109 -7.60 -13.27 -9.02
N ASN A 110 -6.38 -13.63 -9.46
CA ASN A 110 -6.17 -14.75 -10.38
C ASN A 110 -6.47 -16.11 -9.71
N SER A 111 -6.04 -16.33 -8.46
CA SER A 111 -6.37 -17.58 -7.76
C SER A 111 -7.88 -17.78 -7.55
N ARG A 112 -8.62 -16.71 -7.26
CA ARG A 112 -10.09 -16.75 -7.18
C ARG A 112 -10.76 -16.99 -8.54
N ALA A 113 -10.14 -16.59 -9.65
CA ALA A 113 -10.65 -16.88 -10.99
C ALA A 113 -10.44 -18.37 -11.35
N GLU A 114 -9.25 -18.91 -11.09
CA GLU A 114 -8.92 -20.32 -11.33
C GLU A 114 -9.79 -21.28 -10.49
N GLU A 115 -10.08 -20.95 -9.22
CA GLU A 115 -10.96 -21.77 -8.36
C GLU A 115 -12.42 -21.82 -8.88
N LYS A 116 -12.92 -20.71 -9.44
CA LYS A 116 -14.26 -20.68 -10.05
C LYS A 116 -14.34 -21.54 -11.32
N GLU A 117 -13.26 -21.60 -12.09
CA GLU A 117 -13.20 -22.38 -13.33
C GLU A 117 -12.94 -23.88 -13.05
N GLY A 118 -12.18 -24.21 -12.00
CA GLY A 118 -11.85 -25.58 -11.59
C GLY A 118 -12.96 -26.38 -10.90
N SER A 119 -14.08 -25.73 -10.52
CA SER A 119 -15.21 -26.38 -9.82
C SER A 119 -16.17 -27.17 -10.76
N VAL A 120 -15.95 -27.15 -12.09
CA VAL A 120 -16.90 -27.74 -13.06
C VAL A 120 -16.74 -29.26 -13.26
N THR A 121 -15.70 -29.92 -12.73
CA THR A 121 -15.48 -31.37 -12.98
C THR A 121 -15.06 -32.17 -11.75
N LYS A 122 -15.97 -32.41 -10.80
CA LYS A 122 -16.04 -33.70 -10.07
C LYS A 122 -17.49 -34.10 -9.81
N ARG A 123 -18.04 -34.84 -10.77
CA ARG A 123 -19.32 -35.54 -10.69
C ARG A 123 -19.13 -36.80 -9.84
N ILE A 124 -19.56 -36.78 -8.58
CA ILE A 124 -20.00 -38.00 -7.88
C ILE A 124 -21.42 -37.73 -7.37
N LYS A 125 -22.37 -38.36 -8.03
CA LYS A 125 -23.81 -38.40 -7.73
C LYS A 125 -24.02 -39.26 -6.48
N ILE A 126 -24.62 -38.70 -5.43
CA ILE A 126 -25.60 -39.40 -4.57
C ILE A 126 -26.67 -38.36 -4.18
N ASP A 127 -27.93 -38.64 -4.55
CA ASP A 127 -29.12 -37.82 -4.30
C ASP A 127 -29.51 -37.82 -2.81
N CYS A 128 -30.00 -36.67 -2.30
CA CYS A 128 -31.24 -36.55 -1.51
C CYS A 128 -31.70 -35.07 -1.40
N PRO A 129 -33.01 -34.78 -1.32
CA PRO A 129 -33.56 -33.45 -1.60
C PRO A 129 -33.91 -32.65 -0.35
N GLY A 130 -33.60 -31.35 -0.35
CA GLY A 130 -34.28 -30.37 0.52
C GLY A 130 -33.42 -29.27 1.12
N GLN A 131 -33.21 -28.18 0.38
CA GLN A 131 -33.42 -26.79 0.82
C GLN A 131 -32.97 -25.83 -0.28
N LYS A 132 -33.94 -25.10 -0.84
CA LYS A 132 -33.70 -24.07 -1.85
C LYS A 132 -33.17 -22.82 -1.14
N HIS A 133 -31.85 -22.71 -0.98
CA HIS A 133 -31.22 -21.39 -0.91
C HIS A 133 -30.93 -20.92 -2.33
N SER A 134 -31.60 -19.83 -2.68
CA SER A 134 -31.49 -19.10 -3.93
C SER A 134 -30.02 -18.90 -4.32
N LYS A 135 -29.58 -19.61 -5.37
CA LYS A 135 -28.37 -19.22 -6.11
C LYS A 135 -28.69 -17.91 -6.83
N CYS A 136 -28.46 -16.78 -6.16
CA CYS A 136 -28.46 -15.48 -6.82
C CYS A 136 -27.28 -15.40 -7.78
N ALA A 137 -27.54 -14.80 -8.93
CA ALA A 137 -26.70 -14.75 -10.11
C ALA A 137 -25.25 -14.35 -9.81
N ALA A 138 -24.30 -14.95 -10.53
CA ALA A 138 -22.91 -14.57 -10.52
C ALA A 138 -22.77 -13.18 -11.18
N GLU A 139 -22.96 -12.13 -10.39
CA GLU A 139 -22.56 -10.78 -10.77
C GLU A 139 -21.03 -10.72 -10.85
N ASN A 140 -20.50 -9.90 -11.76
CA ASN A 140 -19.07 -9.66 -11.99
C ASN A 140 -18.43 -8.95 -10.78
N TRP A 141 -18.34 -9.66 -9.65
CA TRP A 141 -17.78 -9.16 -8.41
C TRP A 141 -16.25 -9.29 -8.43
N SER A 142 -15.53 -8.17 -8.45
CA SER A 142 -14.10 -8.17 -8.13
C SER A 142 -13.92 -8.53 -6.66
N PRO A 143 -13.11 -9.55 -6.32
CA PRO A 143 -12.93 -9.94 -4.93
C PRO A 143 -12.26 -8.83 -4.09
N ILE A 144 -11.59 -7.88 -4.75
CA ILE A 144 -11.09 -6.65 -4.14
C ILE A 144 -12.04 -5.50 -4.47
N ALA A 145 -12.76 -4.98 -3.48
CA ALA A 145 -13.64 -3.83 -3.62
C ALA A 145 -12.87 -2.50 -3.65
N GLY A 146 -11.69 -2.44 -3.03
CA GLY A 146 -10.87 -1.24 -3.13
C GLY A 146 -9.47 -1.36 -2.55
N ILE A 147 -8.62 -0.42 -2.95
CA ILE A 147 -7.24 -0.27 -2.46
C ILE A 147 -7.09 1.18 -2.01
N VAL A 148 -6.54 1.39 -0.81
CA VAL A 148 -6.32 2.71 -0.22
C VAL A 148 -5.00 2.74 0.54
N ILE A 149 -3.93 3.20 -0.10
CA ILE A 149 -2.57 3.17 0.45
C ILE A 149 -1.99 4.59 0.50
N ALA A 150 -1.54 5.02 1.68
CA ALA A 150 -0.79 6.28 1.82
C ALA A 150 0.65 6.07 1.33
N LEU A 151 1.05 6.88 0.35
CA LEU A 151 2.35 6.78 -0.32
C LEU A 151 3.35 7.74 0.33
N CYS A 152 4.57 7.29 0.59
CA CYS A 152 5.59 8.17 1.17
C CYS A 152 7.02 7.82 0.75
N CYS A 153 7.54 6.68 1.18
CA CYS A 153 8.95 6.28 1.16
C CYS A 153 9.50 5.91 -0.24
N HIS A 154 9.25 6.73 -1.26
CA HIS A 154 9.67 6.49 -2.64
C HIS A 154 11.17 6.23 -2.76
N HIS A 155 11.99 6.95 -1.99
CA HIS A 155 13.44 6.79 -1.94
C HIS A 155 13.92 5.37 -1.58
N ARG A 156 13.05 4.55 -0.95
CA ARG A 156 13.34 3.15 -0.60
C ARG A 156 12.84 2.15 -1.63
N CYS A 157 12.06 2.57 -2.63
CA CYS A 157 11.52 1.65 -3.63
C CYS A 157 12.65 0.88 -4.34
N GLU A 158 12.37 -0.37 -4.69
CA GLU A 158 13.33 -1.25 -5.33
C GLU A 158 12.85 -1.58 -6.74
N TRP A 159 13.71 -1.38 -7.73
CA TRP A 159 13.34 -1.61 -9.13
C TRP A 159 12.78 -3.01 -9.32
N ARG A 160 13.44 -4.05 -8.79
CA ARG A 160 13.01 -5.46 -8.88
C ARG A 160 11.54 -5.67 -8.48
N HIS A 161 11.06 -4.92 -7.51
CA HIS A 161 9.72 -5.05 -6.96
C HIS A 161 8.75 -3.98 -7.47
N TYR A 162 9.21 -2.98 -8.21
CA TYR A 162 8.36 -1.91 -8.67
C TYR A 162 7.36 -2.42 -9.70
N VAL A 163 6.07 -2.12 -9.51
CA VAL A 163 5.00 -2.62 -10.41
C VAL A 163 4.90 -1.85 -11.73
N GLY A 164 5.44 -0.63 -11.79
CA GLY A 164 5.39 0.22 -12.98
C GLY A 164 6.56 0.02 -13.96
N GLN A 165 7.26 -1.12 -13.92
CA GLN A 165 8.40 -1.41 -14.81
C GLN A 165 8.02 -1.30 -16.29
N ASP A 166 6.85 -1.81 -16.69
CA ASP A 166 6.35 -1.74 -18.07
C ASP A 166 6.08 -0.30 -18.52
N PHE A 167 5.56 0.53 -17.62
CA PHE A 167 5.34 1.95 -17.88
C PHE A 167 6.68 2.64 -18.14
N PHE A 168 7.65 2.48 -17.24
CA PHE A 168 8.99 3.05 -17.38
C PHE A 168 9.64 2.63 -18.69
N THR A 169 9.64 1.33 -18.97
CA THR A 169 10.24 0.77 -20.20
C THR A 169 9.61 1.39 -21.45
N ARG A 170 8.27 1.54 -21.47
CA ARG A 170 7.56 2.09 -22.63
C ARG A 170 7.86 3.56 -22.87
N VAL A 171 8.12 4.35 -21.83
CA VAL A 171 8.52 5.76 -21.96
C VAL A 171 10.04 5.93 -22.14
N GLY A 172 10.78 4.85 -22.38
CA GLY A 172 12.22 4.88 -22.63
C GLY A 172 13.08 4.98 -21.37
N LEU A 173 12.54 4.65 -20.20
CA LEU A 173 13.24 4.67 -18.92
C LEU A 173 13.54 3.25 -18.43
N GLY A 174 14.68 3.08 -17.76
CA GLY A 174 15.12 1.80 -17.22
C GLY A 174 15.43 1.83 -15.73
N PRO A 175 16.09 0.78 -15.22
CA PRO A 175 16.49 0.68 -13.81
C PRO A 175 17.45 1.79 -13.38
N ILE A 176 18.30 2.28 -14.30
CA ILE A 176 19.28 3.33 -14.03
C ILE A 176 18.55 4.65 -13.76
N GLU A 177 17.66 5.05 -14.66
CA GLU A 177 16.86 6.28 -14.54
C GLU A 177 15.94 6.20 -13.33
N PHE A 178 15.29 5.05 -13.11
CA PHE A 178 14.49 4.82 -11.91
C PHE A 178 15.30 5.07 -10.63
N ASN A 179 16.56 4.61 -10.56
CA ASN A 179 17.41 4.83 -9.40
C ASN A 179 17.73 6.33 -9.20
N PHE A 180 17.90 7.11 -10.27
CA PHE A 180 18.06 8.56 -10.16
C PHE A 180 16.77 9.23 -9.64
N PHE A 181 15.62 8.95 -10.25
CA PHE A 181 14.33 9.52 -9.83
C PHE A 181 14.02 9.16 -8.38
N LYS A 182 14.24 7.90 -8.00
CA LYS A 182 14.12 7.42 -6.62
C LYS A 182 14.91 8.29 -5.65
N ARG A 183 16.19 8.55 -5.92
CA ARG A 183 17.04 9.38 -5.05
C ARG A 183 16.51 10.82 -4.97
N MET A 184 16.11 11.39 -6.10
CA MET A 184 15.57 12.76 -6.17
C MET A 184 14.23 12.93 -5.45
N THR A 185 13.45 11.85 -5.22
CA THR A 185 12.21 11.94 -4.44
C THR A 185 12.40 12.46 -3.01
N SER A 186 13.60 12.26 -2.42
CA SER A 186 13.94 12.77 -1.09
C SER A 186 13.88 14.30 -1.01
N TRP A 187 14.13 15.00 -2.12
CA TRP A 187 14.13 16.46 -2.20
C TRP A 187 12.75 17.06 -1.95
N ALA A 188 11.67 16.32 -2.24
CA ALA A 188 10.29 16.74 -1.98
C ALA A 188 10.04 17.03 -0.48
N THR A 189 10.82 16.40 0.39
CA THR A 189 10.67 16.45 1.86
C THR A 189 11.86 17.10 2.57
N CYS A 190 12.88 17.56 1.85
CA CYS A 190 14.10 18.12 2.45
C CYS A 190 13.89 19.45 3.23
N GLY A 191 12.67 20.01 3.24
CA GLY A 191 12.35 21.33 3.78
C GLY A 191 12.28 21.48 5.31
N MET A 192 12.66 20.49 6.13
CA MET A 192 12.65 20.62 7.61
C MET A 192 14.03 20.66 8.28
N ARG A 193 15.12 20.63 7.50
CA ARG A 193 16.46 20.98 8.00
C ARG A 193 16.78 22.41 7.62
N GLU A 194 16.07 23.37 8.21
CA GLU A 194 16.69 24.67 8.45
C GLU A 194 17.93 24.39 9.30
N ARG A 195 19.10 24.48 8.68
CA ARG A 195 20.35 24.62 9.41
C ARG A 195 20.14 25.82 10.32
N ARG A 196 19.99 25.60 11.63
CA ARG A 196 20.29 26.61 12.65
C ARG A 196 21.61 27.24 12.21
N THR A 197 21.53 28.44 11.66
CA THR A 197 22.68 29.28 11.36
C THR A 197 23.38 29.45 12.69
N LYS A 198 24.51 28.75 12.86
CA LYS A 198 25.45 29.01 13.94
C LYS A 198 26.02 30.40 13.70
N THR A 199 25.34 31.43 14.18
CA THR A 199 25.99 32.68 14.54
C THR A 199 26.82 32.38 15.78
N SER A 200 28.13 32.42 15.58
CA SER A 200 29.18 32.22 16.57
C SER A 200 29.03 33.16 17.79
N ARG A 201 29.20 32.63 19.02
CA ARG A 201 30.42 32.81 19.85
C ARG A 201 30.29 32.15 21.24
N SER A 202 31.43 31.59 21.67
CA SER A 202 31.88 31.16 23.01
C SER A 202 31.22 29.97 23.73
N GLY A 203 31.97 28.87 23.74
CA GLY A 203 32.47 28.20 24.96
C GLY A 203 31.46 27.73 26.00
N ILE A 204 31.33 26.41 26.13
CA ILE A 204 31.74 25.61 27.31
C ILE A 204 31.42 24.14 27.00
N GLN A 205 32.40 23.27 27.23
CA GLN A 205 32.30 21.83 27.11
C GLN A 205 31.24 21.28 28.06
N ASN A 206 30.47 20.27 27.64
CA ASN A 206 30.22 19.13 28.51
C ASN A 206 29.80 17.87 27.75
N LYS A 207 30.53 16.80 28.04
CA LYS A 207 30.29 15.41 27.63
C LYS A 207 28.95 14.91 28.17
N GLY A 208 28.23 14.15 27.37
CA GLY A 208 27.00 13.46 27.76
C GLY A 208 26.67 12.32 26.81
N GLN A 209 27.33 11.19 27.06
CA GLN A 209 27.13 9.84 26.51
C GLN A 209 25.66 9.51 26.13
N ARG A 210 25.44 8.88 24.98
CA ARG A 210 24.40 7.84 24.80
C ARG A 210 24.72 6.95 23.57
N ASN A 211 24.78 5.65 23.85
CA ASN A 211 25.20 4.49 23.05
C ASN A 211 24.48 4.40 21.68
N ILE A 212 25.17 4.19 20.54
CA ILE A 212 25.64 2.93 19.91
C ILE A 212 24.57 1.83 19.94
N ASP A 213 23.86 1.64 18.82
CA ASP A 213 23.87 0.39 18.05
C ASP A 213 23.22 0.56 16.66
N GLU A 214 23.59 -0.34 15.75
CA GLU A 214 23.19 -0.53 14.33
C GLU A 214 24.13 0.04 13.26
N HIS A 215 25.25 -0.69 13.13
CA HIS A 215 25.96 -0.90 11.87
C HIS A 215 25.01 -1.53 10.83
N ASP A 216 24.88 -0.89 9.66
CA ASP A 216 24.97 -1.61 8.39
C ASP A 216 25.71 -0.72 7.39
N GLN A 217 26.88 -1.22 7.02
CA GLN A 217 27.91 -0.53 6.26
C GLN A 217 27.96 -1.12 4.87
N ASP A 218 26.98 -0.78 4.03
CA ASP A 218 27.08 -1.03 2.60
C ASP A 218 27.81 0.15 1.93
N ASN A 219 29.14 0.03 1.96
CA ASN A 219 30.06 0.82 1.16
C ASN A 219 29.87 0.47 -0.33
N ILE A 220 29.05 1.26 -1.04
CA ILE A 220 29.36 1.62 -2.42
C ILE A 220 29.68 3.11 -2.42
N ASN A 221 30.97 3.37 -2.38
CA ASN A 221 31.59 4.68 -2.43
C ASN A 221 31.33 5.29 -3.82
N THR A 222 30.20 5.97 -3.96
CA THR A 222 29.92 6.87 -5.08
C THR A 222 29.16 8.07 -4.53
N ASP A 223 29.79 8.77 -3.59
CA ASP A 223 29.57 10.19 -3.34
C ASP A 223 30.06 10.98 -4.56
N CYS A 224 29.44 10.72 -5.72
CA CYS A 224 29.59 11.55 -6.89
C CYS A 224 28.66 12.77 -6.70
N SER A 225 29.25 13.91 -6.34
CA SER A 225 28.82 15.23 -6.79
C SER A 225 27.40 15.71 -6.37
N LEU A 226 26.84 15.26 -5.25
CA LEU A 226 25.58 15.87 -4.76
C LEU A 226 25.80 17.31 -4.24
N ASP A 227 26.99 17.61 -3.73
CA ASP A 227 27.36 18.94 -3.24
C ASP A 227 27.64 19.94 -4.38
N SER A 228 27.89 19.47 -5.61
CA SER A 228 28.10 20.34 -6.78
C SER A 228 26.78 20.94 -7.30
N LEU A 229 25.64 20.27 -7.06
CA LEU A 229 24.32 20.81 -7.38
C LEU A 229 23.81 21.80 -6.33
N GLN A 230 24.50 21.95 -5.18
CA GLN A 230 24.07 22.80 -4.05
C GLN A 230 24.00 24.28 -4.42
N GLY A 231 24.60 24.68 -5.55
CA GLY A 231 24.52 26.03 -6.12
C GLY A 231 23.83 26.14 -7.48
N LEU A 232 23.38 25.04 -8.11
CA LEU A 232 22.76 25.05 -9.45
C LEU A 232 21.23 25.16 -9.40
N LEU A 233 20.61 24.63 -8.36
CA LEU A 233 19.16 24.62 -8.19
C LEU A 233 18.81 25.21 -6.83
N THR A 234 17.82 26.09 -6.82
CA THR A 234 17.18 26.61 -5.62
C THR A 234 16.51 25.50 -4.83
N MET A 235 16.23 25.77 -3.55
CA MET A 235 15.52 24.80 -2.69
C MET A 235 14.13 24.48 -3.22
N ASP A 236 13.44 25.47 -3.80
CA ASP A 236 12.10 25.29 -4.37
C ASP A 236 12.13 24.44 -5.64
N GLU A 237 13.11 24.65 -6.53
CA GLU A 237 13.30 23.80 -7.71
C GLU A 237 13.60 22.35 -7.34
N ARG A 238 14.48 22.12 -6.34
CA ARG A 238 14.75 20.77 -5.83
C ARG A 238 13.49 20.11 -5.30
N LYS A 239 12.69 20.85 -4.53
CA LYS A 239 11.42 20.36 -4.00
C LYS A 239 10.46 19.99 -5.12
N GLN A 240 10.34 20.85 -6.13
CA GLN A 240 9.49 20.60 -7.31
C GLN A 240 9.94 19.37 -8.08
N ILE A 241 11.25 19.22 -8.36
CA ILE A 241 11.81 18.03 -9.01
C ILE A 241 11.50 16.77 -8.19
N GLY A 242 11.69 16.84 -6.87
CA GLY A 242 11.36 15.72 -5.98
C GLY A 242 9.89 15.32 -6.07
N HIS A 243 8.97 16.28 -6.11
CA HIS A 243 7.54 16.01 -6.29
C HIS A 243 7.23 15.39 -7.64
N LEU A 244 7.85 15.86 -8.72
CA LEU A 244 7.69 15.28 -10.06
C LEU A 244 8.22 13.85 -10.13
N CYS A 245 9.35 13.56 -9.47
CA CYS A 245 9.89 12.21 -9.39
C CYS A 245 8.96 11.26 -8.63
N LYS A 246 8.35 11.72 -7.53
CA LYS A 246 7.31 10.94 -6.81
C LYS A 246 6.12 10.66 -7.72
N LEU A 247 5.61 11.69 -8.40
CA LEU A 247 4.48 11.56 -9.31
C LEU A 247 4.77 10.58 -10.45
N LEU A 248 5.97 10.59 -11.02
CA LEU A 248 6.38 9.65 -12.08
C LEU A 248 6.33 8.19 -11.59
N ILE A 249 6.85 7.92 -10.39
CA ILE A 249 6.82 6.58 -9.78
C ILE A 249 5.37 6.17 -9.47
N ASP A 250 4.55 7.08 -8.96
CA ASP A 250 3.16 6.80 -8.65
C ASP A 250 2.29 6.61 -9.90
N HIS A 251 2.59 7.31 -10.99
CA HIS A 251 1.92 7.11 -12.27
C HIS A 251 2.07 5.67 -12.77
N GLY A 252 3.26 5.07 -12.63
CA GLY A 252 3.44 3.66 -12.99
C GLY A 252 2.60 2.71 -12.11
N ARG A 253 2.32 3.06 -10.85
CA ARG A 253 1.41 2.28 -9.97
C ARG A 253 -0.05 2.43 -10.39
N ILE A 254 -0.47 3.64 -10.77
CA ILE A 254 -1.80 3.91 -11.31
C ILE A 254 -2.02 3.10 -12.58
N GLU A 255 -1.12 3.19 -13.55
CA GLU A 255 -1.25 2.47 -14.81
C GLU A 255 -1.27 0.95 -14.61
N TYR A 256 -0.42 0.45 -13.70
CA TYR A 256 -0.40 -0.95 -13.33
C TYR A 256 -1.78 -1.45 -12.83
N LEU A 257 -2.48 -0.63 -12.03
CA LEU A 257 -3.83 -0.93 -11.53
C LEU A 257 -4.90 -0.76 -12.62
N GLN A 258 -4.81 0.28 -13.44
CA GLN A 258 -5.72 0.52 -14.55
C GLN A 258 -5.72 -0.63 -15.57
N ARG A 259 -4.54 -1.15 -15.89
CA ARG A 259 -4.39 -2.35 -16.75
C ARG A 259 -5.07 -3.61 -16.19
N ARG A 260 -5.41 -3.61 -14.91
CA ARG A 260 -6.08 -4.72 -14.21
C ARG A 260 -7.54 -4.41 -13.90
N GLY A 261 -8.11 -3.43 -14.59
CA GLY A 261 -9.52 -3.09 -14.50
C GLY A 261 -9.90 -2.27 -13.28
N TYR A 262 -8.97 -1.52 -12.69
CA TYR A 262 -9.27 -0.60 -11.59
C TYR A 262 -9.22 0.87 -12.03
N GLU A 263 -10.20 1.64 -11.60
CA GLU A 263 -10.15 3.10 -11.61
C GLU A 263 -9.23 3.55 -10.48
N ALA A 264 -7.97 3.88 -10.81
CA ALA A 264 -6.94 4.28 -9.87
C ALA A 264 -6.60 5.78 -9.97
N GLU A 265 -6.44 6.42 -8.82
CA GLU A 265 -6.20 7.87 -8.69
C GLU A 265 -5.26 8.19 -7.53
N LEU A 266 -4.59 9.35 -7.63
CA LEU A 266 -3.87 9.96 -6.50
C LEU A 266 -4.73 11.05 -5.88
N GLN A 267 -4.90 10.99 -4.57
CA GLN A 267 -5.71 11.94 -3.82
C GLN A 267 -4.90 12.51 -2.65
N ARG A 268 -5.19 13.75 -2.24
CA ARG A 268 -4.57 14.31 -1.02
C ARG A 268 -5.46 14.03 0.18
N TYR A 269 -4.90 13.43 1.23
CA TYR A 269 -5.67 13.10 2.44
C TYR A 269 -5.55 14.13 3.56
N THR A 270 -4.58 15.05 3.47
CA THR A 270 -4.42 16.16 4.42
C THR A 270 -3.66 17.32 3.76
N ASP A 271 -3.66 18.48 4.40
CA ASP A 271 -2.93 19.65 3.90
C ASP A 271 -1.41 19.45 4.04
N SER A 272 -0.64 20.06 3.13
CA SER A 272 0.83 19.98 3.17
C SER A 272 1.45 20.62 4.42
N SER A 273 0.74 21.52 5.10
CA SER A 273 1.13 22.08 6.40
C SER A 273 1.05 21.05 7.54
N VAL A 274 0.22 20.02 7.40
CA VAL A 274 0.09 18.93 8.38
C VAL A 274 1.08 17.82 8.09
N SER A 275 1.21 17.42 6.82
CA SER A 275 2.15 16.39 6.39
C SER A 275 2.65 16.66 4.98
N LEU A 276 3.98 16.63 4.79
CA LEU A 276 4.61 16.69 3.47
C LEU A 276 4.40 15.41 2.65
N GLU A 277 4.12 14.30 3.34
CA GLU A 277 3.68 13.04 2.73
C GLU A 277 2.17 12.97 2.91
N ASN A 278 1.41 13.48 1.94
CA ASN A 278 -0.05 13.60 2.01
C ASN A 278 -0.77 13.00 0.81
N VAL A 279 -0.09 12.14 0.05
CA VAL A 279 -0.63 11.49 -1.16
C VAL A 279 -1.16 10.10 -0.79
N LEU A 280 -2.36 9.80 -1.31
CA LEU A 280 -3.09 8.55 -1.17
C LEU A 280 -3.28 7.95 -2.55
N LEU A 281 -2.84 6.71 -2.77
CA LEU A 281 -3.26 5.91 -3.92
C LEU A 281 -4.59 5.26 -3.58
N THR A 282 -5.61 5.53 -4.38
CA THR A 282 -6.92 4.90 -4.28
C THR A 282 -7.22 4.14 -5.56
N ALA A 283 -7.82 2.97 -5.46
CA ALA A 283 -8.30 2.23 -6.61
C ALA A 283 -9.58 1.47 -6.28
N VAL A 284 -10.54 1.45 -7.21
CA VAL A 284 -11.79 0.68 -7.13
C VAL A 284 -12.05 -0.01 -8.46
N PRO A 285 -12.79 -1.13 -8.53
CA PRO A 285 -13.11 -1.80 -9.79
C PRO A 285 -13.77 -0.84 -10.79
N SER A 286 -13.34 -0.88 -12.06
CA SER A 286 -13.86 0.01 -13.11
C SER A 286 -15.30 -0.36 -13.48
N GLN A 287 -16.18 0.64 -13.61
CA GLN A 287 -17.60 0.40 -13.92
C GLN A 287 -17.82 -0.19 -15.32
N SER A 288 -16.86 -0.04 -16.23
CA SER A 288 -16.89 -0.63 -17.59
C SER A 288 -16.87 -2.17 -17.62
N SER A 289 -16.48 -2.83 -16.52
CA SER A 289 -16.54 -4.29 -16.38
C SER A 289 -17.93 -4.83 -16.03
N LEU A 290 -18.86 -3.95 -15.66
CA LEU A 290 -20.25 -4.28 -15.31
C LEU A 290 -21.24 -4.05 -16.46
N SER A 291 -20.90 -3.23 -17.46
CA SER A 291 -21.84 -2.77 -18.50
C SER A 291 -21.80 -3.54 -19.82
N SER A 292 -20.85 -4.46 -20.04
CA SER A 292 -20.72 -5.22 -21.28
C SER A 292 -21.70 -6.39 -21.44
N ILE A 293 -22.77 -6.46 -20.64
CA ILE A 293 -23.74 -7.59 -20.64
C ILE A 293 -25.16 -7.13 -21.04
N THR A 294 -25.39 -5.83 -21.24
CA THR A 294 -26.75 -5.30 -21.49
C THR A 294 -26.95 -4.79 -22.91
N THR A 295 -26.51 -5.53 -23.93
CA THR A 295 -26.89 -5.22 -25.32
C THR A 295 -27.06 -6.48 -26.15
#